data_AF-A0A126UXY5-F1
#
_entry.id   AF-A0A126UXY5-F1
#
_cell.length_a   1.000
_cell.length_b   1.000
_cell.length_c   1.000
_cell.angle_alpha   90.00
_cell.angle_beta   90.00
_cell.angle_gamma   90.00
#
_symmetry.space_group_name_H-M   'P 1'
#
loop_
_entity.id
_entity.type
_entity.pdbx_description
1 polymer ?
#
loop_
_entity_poly.entity_id
_entity_poly.type
_entity_poly.pdbx_seq_one_letter_code
_entity_poly.pdbx_strand_id
1 'polypeptide(L)' 'MYIKIAAVTITSLALSACGSPRDFETTPVKVETAAGTVTCQLYTKSLVDWDRAIDRPNSMDATTADNVCRAEGVRRQKT' A
#
# COMPACT_ATOMS: atom_id res chain seq x y z
N MET A 1 -34.22 -10.11 -47.33
CA MET A 1 -33.67 -10.57 -46.04
C MET A 1 -32.38 -9.79 -45.80
N TYR A 2 -32.42 -8.75 -44.97
CA TYR A 2 -31.28 -7.86 -44.72
C TYR A 2 -30.95 -7.94 -43.23
N ILE A 3 -29.83 -8.59 -42.91
CA ILE A 3 -29.33 -8.67 -41.53
C ILE A 3 -28.84 -7.28 -41.15
N LYS A 4 -29.63 -6.57 -40.33
CA LYS A 4 -29.21 -5.31 -39.70
C LYS A 4 -28.32 -5.67 -38.52
N ILE A 5 -27.01 -5.61 -38.72
CA ILE A 5 -26.03 -5.78 -37.65
C ILE A 5 -26.11 -4.52 -36.78
N ALA A 6 -26.83 -4.60 -35.67
CA ALA A 6 -26.80 -3.58 -34.63
C ALA A 6 -25.43 -3.61 -33.97
N ALA A 7 -24.60 -2.60 -34.27
CA ALA A 7 -23.29 -2.44 -33.67
C ALA A 7 -23.45 -2.09 -32.18
N VAL A 8 -23.19 -3.06 -31.30
CA VAL A 8 -23.10 -2.84 -29.85
C VAL A 8 -21.66 -2.42 -29.53
N THR A 9 -21.41 -1.11 -29.45
CA THR A 9 -20.15 -0.56 -28.93
C THR A 9 -20.17 -0.62 -27.41
N ILE A 10 -19.58 -1.67 -26.84
CA ILE A 10 -19.27 -1.74 -25.41
C ILE A 10 -18.10 -0.77 -25.17
N THR A 11 -18.41 0.42 -24.67
CA THR A 11 -17.39 1.40 -24.29
C THR A 11 -16.93 1.05 -22.87
N SER A 12 -15.82 0.33 -22.76
CA SER A 12 -15.17 0.04 -21.48
C SER A 12 -14.54 1.32 -20.94
N LEU A 13 -15.25 2.05 -20.07
CA LEU A 13 -14.69 3.15 -19.30
C LEU A 13 -13.68 2.58 -18.30
N ALA A 14 -12.40 2.57 -18.66
CA ALA A 14 -11.32 2.26 -17.74
C ALA A 14 -11.17 3.42 -16.74
N LEU A 15 -11.69 3.25 -15.53
CA LEU A 15 -11.36 4.12 -14.40
C LEU A 15 -9.94 3.76 -13.91
N SER A 16 -8.90 4.30 -14.55
CA SER A 16 -7.59 4.40 -13.91
C SER A 16 -7.59 5.65 -13.03
N ALA A 17 -7.81 5.48 -11.73
CA ALA A 17 -7.56 6.56 -10.78
C ALA A 17 -6.06 6.88 -10.82
N CYS A 18 -5.68 8.00 -11.45
CA CYS A 18 -4.31 8.50 -11.43
C CYS A 18 -4.03 9.13 -10.05
N GLY A 19 -3.41 8.37 -9.15
CA GLY A 19 -2.80 8.87 -7.91
C GLY A 19 -1.46 8.18 -7.70
N SER A 20 -0.44 8.93 -7.28
CA SER A 20 0.88 8.36 -6.96
C SER A 20 0.84 7.82 -5.52
N PRO A 21 1.45 6.66 -5.21
CA PRO A 21 1.56 6.19 -3.83
C PRO A 21 2.13 7.25 -2.88
N ARG A 22 3.02 8.11 -3.40
CA ARG A 22 3.65 9.22 -2.66
C ARG A 22 2.63 10.22 -2.10
N ASP A 23 1.49 10.38 -2.74
CA ASP A 23 0.43 11.29 -2.29
C ASP A 23 -0.24 10.80 -0.99
N PHE A 24 0.00 9.54 -0.63
CA PHE A 24 -0.56 8.89 0.54
C PHE A 24 0.47 8.58 1.62
N GLU A 25 1.75 8.90 1.39
CA GLU A 25 2.84 8.66 2.33
C GLU A 25 2.79 9.60 3.54
N THR A 26 2.98 9.05 4.73
CA THR A 26 3.22 9.85 5.94
C THR A 26 4.71 10.05 6.17
N THR A 27 5.08 10.88 7.15
CA THR A 27 6.46 10.90 7.66
C THR A 27 6.87 9.50 8.12
N PRO A 28 8.05 9.00 7.71
CA PRO A 28 8.54 7.70 8.16
C PRO A 28 8.65 7.60 9.68
N VAL A 29 8.42 6.40 10.19
CA VAL A 29 8.40 6.13 11.64
C VAL A 29 9.41 5.05 11.98
N LYS A 30 10.05 5.17 13.14
CA LYS A 30 10.95 4.15 13.68
C LYS A 30 10.20 3.27 14.66
N VAL A 31 10.28 1.97 14.46
CA VAL A 31 9.68 0.94 15.32
C VAL A 31 10.81 0.10 15.89
N GLU A 32 10.91 0.07 17.23
CA GLU A 32 11.89 -0.77 17.90
C GLU A 32 11.40 -2.21 17.98
N THR A 33 12.28 -3.14 17.62
CA THR A 33 12.03 -4.58 17.70
C THR A 33 13.19 -5.27 18.41
N ALA A 34 13.00 -6.53 18.82
CA ALA A 34 14.08 -7.31 19.43
C ALA A 34 15.29 -7.53 18.50
N ALA A 35 15.08 -7.47 17.17
CA ALA A 35 16.13 -7.65 16.17
C ALA A 35 16.80 -6.31 15.75
N GLY A 36 16.33 -5.18 16.28
CA GLY A 36 16.79 -3.83 15.95
C GLY A 36 15.68 -2.93 15.42
N THR A 37 16.04 -1.69 15.07
CA THR A 37 15.09 -0.68 14.61
C THR A 37 14.65 -0.92 13.16
N VAL A 38 13.35 -0.86 12.91
CA VAL A 38 12.76 -0.87 11.56
C VAL A 38 12.25 0.54 11.25
N THR A 39 12.64 1.10 10.09
CA THR A 39 12.06 2.36 9.62
C THR A 39 10.94 2.05 8.64
N CYS A 40 9.72 2.46 8.97
CA CYS A 40 8.51 2.18 8.23
C CYS A 40 8.03 3.41 7.46
N GLN A 41 7.76 3.22 6.18
CA GLN A 41 6.88 4.10 5.41
C GLN A 41 5.45 3.64 5.65
N LEU A 42 4.68 4.48 6.33
CA LEU A 42 3.24 4.26 6.50
C LEU A 42 2.47 5.08 5.48
N TYR A 43 1.31 4.58 5.09
CA TYR A 43 0.37 5.25 4.22
C TYR A 43 -0.85 5.71 5.03
N THR A 44 -1.86 6.27 4.34
CA THR A 44 -3.09 6.71 5.01
C THR A 44 -3.74 5.58 5.82
N LYS A 45 -4.51 5.94 6.86
CA LYS A 45 -5.14 4.98 7.79
C LYS A 45 -6.02 3.91 7.10
N SER A 46 -6.44 4.11 5.86
CA SER A 46 -7.22 3.17 5.06
C SER A 46 -6.39 2.24 4.17
N LEU A 47 -5.06 2.44 4.09
CA LEU A 47 -4.15 1.77 3.17
C LEU A 47 -3.02 1.02 3.92
N VAL A 48 -3.33 0.45 5.08
CA VAL A 48 -2.33 -0.26 5.91
C VAL A 48 -1.62 -1.38 5.15
N ASP A 49 -2.29 -2.06 4.21
CA ASP A 49 -1.67 -3.11 3.40
C ASP A 49 -0.49 -2.60 2.54
N TRP A 50 -0.38 -1.29 2.34
CA TRP A 50 0.70 -0.65 1.59
C TRP A 50 1.90 -0.31 2.48
N ASP A 51 1.74 -0.36 3.81
CA ASP A 51 2.80 -0.07 4.76
C ASP A 51 3.99 -1.01 4.58
N ARG A 52 5.18 -0.42 4.50
CA ARG A 52 6.40 -1.14 4.12
C ARG A 52 7.63 -0.62 4.84
N ALA A 53 8.61 -1.48 5.03
CA ALA A 53 9.92 -1.10 5.54
C ALA A 53 10.72 -0.39 4.44
N ILE A 54 11.31 0.76 4.79
CA ILE A 54 12.28 1.48 3.96
C ILE A 54 13.71 1.30 4.48
N ASP A 55 13.86 0.85 5.72
CA ASP A 55 15.12 0.41 6.32
C ASP A 55 14.86 -0.68 7.37
N ARG A 56 15.77 -1.63 7.50
CA ARG A 56 15.66 -2.77 8.42
C ARG A 56 17.03 -3.34 8.80
N PRO A 57 17.14 -4.03 9.95
CA PRO A 57 18.36 -4.77 10.27
C PRO A 57 18.66 -5.85 9.22
N ASN A 58 19.95 -6.09 8.98
CA ASN A 58 20.40 -7.13 8.04
C ASN A 58 19.95 -8.55 8.44
N SER A 59 19.69 -8.77 9.73
CA SER A 59 19.21 -10.05 10.28
C SER A 59 17.72 -10.30 10.06
N MET A 60 16.95 -9.31 9.63
CA MET A 60 15.51 -9.40 9.41
C MET A 60 15.21 -9.41 7.92
N ASP A 61 14.37 -10.31 7.41
CA ASP A 61 13.96 -10.27 6.01
C ASP A 61 12.95 -9.16 5.72
N ALA A 62 12.76 -8.83 4.43
CA ALA A 62 11.86 -7.75 4.02
C ALA A 62 10.40 -8.01 4.39
N THR A 63 9.91 -9.23 4.23
CA THR A 63 8.52 -9.60 4.55
C THR A 63 8.23 -9.45 6.04
N THR A 64 9.15 -9.88 6.89
CA THR A 64 9.06 -9.72 8.35
C THR A 64 9.07 -8.24 8.73
N ALA A 65 9.94 -7.43 8.13
CA ALA A 65 9.97 -5.99 8.39
C ALA A 65 8.68 -5.28 7.92
N ASP A 66 8.15 -5.65 6.76
CA ASP A 66 6.87 -5.11 6.27
C ASP A 66 5.70 -5.48 7.19
N ASN A 67 5.70 -6.69 7.77
CA ASN A 67 4.71 -7.08 8.77
C ASN A 67 4.77 -6.21 10.03
N VAL A 68 5.96 -5.82 10.48
CA VAL A 68 6.13 -4.87 11.59
C VAL A 68 5.50 -3.52 11.22
N CYS A 69 5.76 -3.03 10.01
CA CYS A 69 5.21 -1.76 9.54
C CYS A 69 3.68 -1.78 9.43
N ARG A 70 3.09 -2.85 8.88
CA ARG A 70 1.64 -3.04 8.87
C ARG A 70 1.05 -3.08 10.28
N ALA A 71 1.68 -3.80 11.20
CA ALA A 71 1.21 -3.87 12.59
C ALA A 71 1.21 -2.48 13.26
N GLU A 72 2.23 -1.66 12.99
CA GLU A 72 2.29 -0.28 13.45
C GLU A 72 1.20 0.60 12.81
N GLY A 73 0.95 0.44 11.51
CA GLY A 73 -0.17 1.08 10.80
C GLY A 73 -1.52 0.77 11.45
N VAL A 74 -1.81 -0.52 11.69
CA VAL A 74 -3.03 -0.95 12.41
C VAL A 74 -3.12 -0.31 13.79
N ARG A 75 -2.01 -0.27 14.55
CA ARG A 75 -2.00 0.31 15.90
C ARG A 75 -2.38 1.79 15.88
N ARG A 76 -1.85 2.55 14.91
CA ARG A 76 -2.13 3.99 14.74
C ARG A 76 -3.52 4.28 14.15
N GLN A 77 -4.12 3.33 13.42
CA GLN A 77 -5.48 3.46 12.94
C GLN A 77 -6.49 3.58 14.11
N LYS A 78 -6.26 2.79 15.18
CA LYS A 78 -7.13 2.71 16.36
C LYS A 78 -7.00 3.88 17.33
N THR A 79 -6.03 4.77 17.13
CA THR A 79 -5.79 5.98 17.95
C THR A 79 -6.29 7.21 17.23
#